data_AF-A0A663FGS8-F1
#
_entry.id   AF-A0A663FGS8-F1
#
_cell.length_a   1.000
_cell.length_b   1.000
_cell.length_c   1.000
_cell.angle_alpha   90.00
_cell.angle_beta   90.00
_cell.angle_gamma   90.00
#
_symmetry.space_group_name_H-M   'P 1'
#
loop_
_entity.id
_entity.type
_entity.pdbx_description
1 polymer ?
#
loop_
_entity_poly.entity_id
_entity_poly.type
_entity_poly.pdbx_seq_one_letter_code
_entity_poly.pdbx_strand_id
1 'polypeptide(L)'
;ECLWPWARQICVLLALLHHHPNPRRCIKLGGELCSLPKAVGQCRVPMPQWWFNITGGSCQSFVFGGCKGNANFLMERECRESCVLGGEFGGWSVPNVPPPAYCIVPWVTGPCCASFLRWYYSPANRTCQRFIYGGCQGNKNNYQHEEECLKRCSPKPALALGVLLAVLAAVLLGYMMDITLKTCRRKPELPGVGTGWSPGNDKEYLMSNAYTL
;
A
#
# COMPACT_ATOMS: atom_id res chain seq x y z
N GLU A 1 1.23 16.73 32.00
CA GLU A 1 1.66 15.32 32.12
C GLU A 1 0.56 14.32 31.71
N CYS A 2 -0.17 14.54 30.60
CA CYS A 2 -1.43 13.80 30.34
C CYS A 2 -1.43 12.88 29.09
N LEU A 3 -0.32 12.70 28.38
CA LEU A 3 -0.31 11.96 27.10
C LEU A 3 0.47 10.64 27.12
N TRP A 4 1.04 10.25 28.26
CA TRP A 4 1.91 9.07 28.34
C TRP A 4 1.25 7.70 28.66
N PRO A 5 0.04 7.62 29.26
CA PRO A 5 -0.57 6.30 29.50
C PRO A 5 -1.14 5.64 28.24
N TRP A 6 -1.74 6.41 27.32
CA TRP A 6 -2.50 5.85 26.20
C TRP A 6 -1.64 5.38 25.01
N ALA A 7 -0.44 5.96 24.84
CA ALA A 7 0.47 5.60 23.77
C ALA A 7 1.02 4.16 23.92
N ARG A 8 1.14 3.66 25.15
CA ARG A 8 1.58 2.27 25.42
C ARG A 8 0.47 1.26 25.14
N GLN A 9 -0.76 1.52 25.59
CA GLN A 9 -1.90 0.64 25.32
C GLN A 9 -2.20 0.52 23.81
N ILE A 10 -2.10 1.62 23.05
CA ILE A 10 -2.33 1.61 21.59
C ILE A 10 -1.26 0.78 20.86
N CYS A 11 0.01 0.87 21.25
CA CYS A 11 1.07 0.02 20.70
C CYS A 11 0.85 -1.48 20.97
N VAL A 12 0.36 -1.84 22.16
CA VAL A 12 0.10 -3.25 22.53
C VAL A 12 -1.14 -3.80 21.80
N LEU A 13 -2.21 -3.00 21.65
CA LEU A 13 -3.39 -3.39 20.88
C LEU A 13 -3.09 -3.56 19.39
N LEU A 14 -2.29 -2.67 18.81
CA LEU A 14 -1.83 -2.77 17.43
C LEU A 14 -0.91 -3.99 17.21
N ALA A 15 -0.13 -4.39 18.22
CA ALA A 15 0.73 -5.57 18.18
C ALA A 15 -0.04 -6.90 18.32
N LEU A 16 -1.17 -6.91 19.02
CA LEU A 16 -2.01 -8.12 19.18
C LEU A 16 -2.95 -8.36 18.00
N LEU A 17 -3.42 -7.29 17.34
CA LEU A 17 -4.27 -7.38 16.14
C LEU A 17 -3.48 -7.74 14.87
N HIS A 18 -2.17 -7.47 14.84
CA HIS A 18 -1.28 -7.94 13.78
C HIS A 18 -0.54 -9.19 14.22
N HIS A 19 -1.10 -10.36 13.92
CA HIS A 19 -0.32 -11.60 13.85
C HIS A 19 0.82 -11.41 12.84
N HIS A 20 2.01 -11.05 13.33
CA HIS A 20 3.23 -10.95 12.55
C HIS A 20 3.91 -12.33 12.48
N PRO A 21 3.87 -13.04 11.33
CA PRO A 21 5.04 -13.81 10.96
C PRO A 21 6.14 -12.79 10.66
N ASN A 22 7.31 -12.98 11.24
CA ASN A 22 8.48 -12.10 11.13
C ASN A 22 8.68 -11.55 9.68
N PRO A 23 8.37 -10.26 9.41
CA PRO A 23 8.27 -9.75 8.04
C PRO A 23 9.62 -9.30 7.47
N ARG A 24 10.73 -9.44 8.21
CA ARG A 24 12.05 -9.00 7.76
C ARG A 24 12.77 -9.97 6.83
N ARG A 25 12.20 -11.13 6.49
CA ARG A 25 12.93 -12.14 5.69
C ARG A 25 12.29 -12.66 4.42
N CYS A 26 11.07 -12.23 4.03
CA CYS A 26 10.44 -12.69 2.79
C CYS A 26 9.64 -11.62 2.01
N ILE A 27 10.03 -10.32 1.98
CA ILE A 27 9.32 -9.32 1.13
C ILE A 27 10.26 -8.30 0.42
N LYS A 28 11.59 -8.37 0.59
CA LYS A 28 12.52 -7.39 -0.02
C LYS A 28 13.19 -7.78 -1.34
N LEU A 29 13.06 -9.02 -1.83
CA LEU A 29 13.84 -9.44 -3.00
C LEU A 29 13.31 -8.95 -4.36
N GLY A 30 12.03 -8.58 -4.48
CA GLY A 30 11.45 -8.15 -5.76
C GLY A 30 11.84 -6.73 -6.19
N GLY A 31 11.87 -5.78 -5.25
CA GLY A 31 12.15 -4.37 -5.56
C GLY A 31 13.63 -4.07 -5.83
N GLU A 32 14.53 -4.75 -5.13
CA GLU A 32 15.98 -4.52 -5.26
C GLU A 32 16.50 -5.00 -6.62
N LEU A 33 16.01 -6.14 -7.11
CA LEU A 33 16.39 -6.71 -8.41
C LEU A 33 16.03 -5.80 -9.59
N CYS A 34 14.81 -5.26 -9.56
CA CYS A 34 14.28 -4.39 -10.60
C CYS A 34 14.90 -2.97 -10.60
N SER A 35 15.61 -2.61 -9.52
CA SER A 35 16.34 -1.35 -9.44
C SER A 35 17.80 -1.45 -9.92
N LEU A 36 18.27 -2.68 -10.20
CA LEU A 36 19.63 -2.90 -10.66
C LEU A 36 19.85 -2.25 -12.05
N PRO A 37 20.97 -1.55 -12.24
CA PRO A 37 21.34 -1.06 -13.57
C PRO A 37 21.76 -2.22 -14.48
N LYS A 38 21.75 -1.98 -15.80
CA LYS A 38 22.41 -2.90 -16.75
C LYS A 38 23.90 -3.05 -16.41
N ALA A 39 24.37 -4.29 -16.28
CA ALA A 39 25.76 -4.59 -15.94
C ALA A 39 26.44 -5.36 -17.08
N VAL A 40 27.07 -4.65 -18.01
CA VAL A 40 27.77 -5.26 -19.16
C VAL A 40 28.97 -6.09 -18.70
N GLY A 41 29.68 -5.65 -17.66
CA GLY A 41 30.90 -6.31 -17.22
C GLY A 41 32.09 -6.06 -18.14
N GLN A 42 33.22 -6.69 -17.83
CA GLN A 42 34.51 -6.44 -18.50
C GLN A 42 34.85 -7.45 -19.60
N CYS A 43 34.17 -8.60 -19.63
CA CYS A 43 34.35 -9.63 -20.65
C CYS A 43 33.66 -9.22 -21.96
N ARG A 44 34.00 -9.88 -23.07
CA ARG A 44 33.54 -9.51 -24.43
C ARG A 44 32.81 -10.64 -25.15
N VAL A 45 32.07 -11.46 -24.40
CA VAL A 45 31.18 -12.47 -24.97
C VAL A 45 29.80 -11.84 -25.15
N PRO A 46 29.20 -11.82 -26.35
CA PRO A 46 27.90 -11.21 -26.56
C PRO A 46 26.79 -12.13 -26.03
N MET A 47 26.37 -11.93 -24.78
CA MET A 47 25.27 -12.69 -24.17
C MET A 47 24.04 -11.79 -23.99
N PRO A 48 22.89 -12.08 -24.64
CA PRO A 48 21.69 -11.28 -24.46
C PRO A 48 21.13 -11.48 -23.04
N GLN A 49 20.89 -10.37 -22.34
CA GLN A 49 20.22 -10.33 -21.03
C GLN A 49 19.22 -9.18 -20.98
N TRP A 50 18.44 -9.13 -19.91
CA TRP A 50 17.36 -8.17 -19.69
C TRP A 50 17.53 -7.46 -18.35
N TRP A 51 17.23 -6.16 -18.34
CA TRP A 51 17.21 -5.35 -17.13
C TRP A 51 15.92 -4.51 -17.13
N PHE A 52 15.47 -4.09 -15.94
CA PHE A 52 14.28 -3.26 -15.83
C PHE A 52 14.64 -1.79 -15.84
N ASN A 53 14.20 -1.07 -16.88
CA ASN A 53 14.35 0.37 -16.95
C ASN A 53 13.28 1.03 -16.11
N ILE A 54 13.66 1.46 -14.89
CA ILE A 54 12.74 2.12 -13.95
C ILE A 54 12.17 3.44 -14.50
N THR A 55 12.94 4.20 -15.29
CA THR A 55 12.50 5.47 -15.87
C THR A 55 11.48 5.23 -16.98
N GLY A 56 11.68 4.19 -17.78
CA GLY A 56 10.80 3.80 -18.88
C GLY A 56 9.73 2.76 -18.50
N GLY A 57 9.69 2.31 -17.25
CA GLY A 57 8.77 1.28 -16.75
C GLY A 57 8.76 -0.03 -17.56
N SER A 58 9.87 -0.41 -18.19
CA SER A 58 9.90 -1.52 -19.17
C SER A 58 11.17 -2.36 -19.08
N CYS A 59 11.03 -3.66 -19.36
CA CYS A 59 12.16 -4.56 -19.51
C CYS A 59 12.85 -4.31 -20.86
N GLN A 60 14.15 -4.06 -20.82
CA GLN A 60 14.97 -3.77 -22.00
C GLN A 60 16.11 -4.78 -22.11
N SER A 61 16.42 -5.22 -23.33
CA SER A 61 17.54 -6.10 -23.58
C SER A 61 18.86 -5.33 -23.60
N PHE A 62 19.94 -5.99 -23.22
CA PHE A 62 21.31 -5.49 -23.34
C PHE A 62 22.28 -6.65 -23.56
N VAL A 63 23.49 -6.32 -24.00
CA VAL A 63 24.56 -7.31 -24.17
C VAL A 63 25.37 -7.39 -22.88
N PHE A 64 25.24 -8.50 -22.17
CA PHE A 64 26.12 -8.87 -21.07
C PHE A 64 27.40 -9.48 -21.63
N GLY A 65 28.55 -8.99 -21.18
CA GLY A 65 29.87 -9.39 -21.64
C GLY A 65 30.34 -10.77 -21.17
N GLY A 66 29.58 -11.44 -20.28
CA GLY A 66 29.86 -12.80 -19.82
C GLY A 66 30.60 -12.92 -18.49
N CYS A 67 30.95 -11.82 -17.82
CA CYS A 67 31.51 -11.85 -16.46
C CYS A 67 31.27 -10.54 -15.71
N LYS A 68 31.35 -10.57 -14.36
CA LYS A 68 31.12 -9.41 -13.47
C LYS A 68 29.79 -8.67 -13.74
N GLY A 69 28.76 -9.44 -14.03
CA GLY A 69 27.38 -8.94 -14.08
C GLY A 69 26.81 -8.76 -12.67
N ASN A 70 25.56 -8.35 -12.62
CA ASN A 70 24.72 -8.39 -11.42
C ASN A 70 23.55 -9.36 -11.69
N ALA A 71 22.57 -9.41 -10.79
CA ALA A 71 21.42 -10.30 -10.90
C ALA A 71 20.34 -9.80 -11.90
N ASN A 72 20.76 -9.23 -13.04
CA ASN A 72 19.86 -8.95 -14.16
C ASN A 72 19.32 -10.26 -14.76
N PHE A 73 18.21 -10.17 -15.49
CA PHE A 73 17.44 -11.33 -15.93
C PHE A 73 17.99 -11.94 -17.20
N LEU A 74 17.91 -13.26 -17.33
CA LEU A 74 18.28 -13.95 -18.56
C LEU A 74 17.15 -13.89 -19.59
N MET A 75 15.90 -13.92 -19.13
CA MET A 75 14.72 -13.94 -19.99
C MET A 75 13.85 -12.70 -19.84
N GLU A 76 13.30 -12.21 -20.95
CA GLU A 76 12.34 -11.09 -20.94
C GLU A 76 11.14 -11.39 -20.06
N ARG A 77 10.59 -12.62 -20.18
CA ARG A 77 9.41 -13.04 -19.43
C ARG A 77 9.66 -12.96 -17.94
N GLU A 78 10.82 -13.43 -17.49
CA GLU A 78 11.22 -13.41 -16.08
C GLU A 78 11.35 -11.97 -15.57
N CYS A 79 11.98 -11.07 -16.34
CA CYS A 79 12.03 -9.65 -16.03
C CYS A 79 10.62 -9.04 -15.91
N ARG A 80 9.73 -9.35 -16.86
CA ARG A 80 8.37 -8.82 -16.89
C ARG A 80 7.53 -9.34 -15.75
N GLU A 81 7.59 -10.63 -15.47
CA GLU A 81 6.89 -11.24 -14.34
C GLU A 81 7.42 -10.68 -13.02
N SER A 82 8.73 -10.47 -12.90
CA SER A 82 9.35 -9.97 -11.67
C SER A 82 9.14 -8.47 -11.44
N CYS A 83 9.20 -7.65 -12.50
CA CYS A 83 9.25 -6.19 -12.39
C CYS A 83 8.02 -5.46 -12.92
N VAL A 84 7.30 -6.02 -13.88
CA VAL A 84 6.12 -5.39 -14.51
C VAL A 84 4.80 -5.95 -13.94
N LEU A 85 4.73 -7.27 -13.72
CA LEU A 85 3.51 -7.96 -13.31
C LEU A 85 3.50 -8.37 -11.83
N GLY A 86 4.67 -8.61 -11.22
CA GLY A 86 4.84 -9.08 -9.84
C GLY A 86 4.56 -8.03 -8.74
N GLY A 87 3.96 -6.90 -9.11
CA GLY A 87 3.66 -5.79 -8.21
C GLY A 87 2.40 -5.95 -7.36
N GLU A 88 2.00 -7.16 -6.95
CA GLU A 88 0.83 -7.32 -6.08
C GLU A 88 1.04 -6.72 -4.67
N PHE A 89 2.28 -6.46 -4.24
CA PHE A 89 2.57 -5.88 -2.93
C PHE A 89 3.73 -4.86 -2.89
N GLY A 90 3.97 -4.07 -3.95
CA GLY A 90 4.94 -2.96 -3.84
C GLY A 90 5.64 -2.47 -5.11
N GLY A 91 5.07 -2.66 -6.30
CA GLY A 91 5.58 -2.02 -7.51
C GLY A 91 4.94 -0.65 -7.70
N TRP A 92 5.78 0.38 -7.83
CA TRP A 92 5.49 1.76 -8.24
C TRP A 92 4.09 1.96 -8.86
N SER A 93 3.29 2.86 -8.29
CA SER A 93 2.08 3.36 -8.93
C SER A 93 2.49 4.17 -10.17
N VAL A 94 2.79 3.47 -11.27
CA VAL A 94 2.97 4.12 -12.57
C VAL A 94 1.59 4.62 -12.99
N PRO A 95 1.38 5.94 -13.08
CA PRO A 95 0.14 6.46 -13.63
C PRO A 95 0.06 5.99 -15.09
N ASN A 96 -1.04 5.34 -15.47
CA ASN A 96 -1.31 4.83 -16.82
C ASN A 96 -0.58 3.53 -17.22
N VAL A 97 -0.59 2.50 -16.37
CA VAL A 97 -0.36 1.14 -16.87
C VAL A 97 -1.50 0.79 -17.83
N PRO A 98 -1.24 0.52 -19.13
CA PRO A 98 -2.28 0.09 -20.05
C PRO A 98 -2.88 -1.23 -19.52
N PRO A 99 -4.21 -1.42 -19.63
CA PRO A 99 -4.84 -2.68 -19.25
C PRO A 99 -4.16 -3.86 -19.94
N PRO A 100 -4.17 -5.07 -19.33
CA PRO A 100 -3.63 -6.26 -19.97
C PRO A 100 -4.13 -6.41 -21.41
N ALA A 101 -3.30 -6.93 -22.32
CA ALA A 101 -3.65 -7.04 -23.75
C ALA A 101 -4.99 -7.77 -24.00
N TYR A 102 -5.37 -8.71 -23.11
CA TYR A 102 -6.63 -9.41 -23.20
C TYR A 102 -7.86 -8.61 -22.74
N CYS A 103 -7.68 -7.45 -22.10
CA CYS A 103 -8.75 -6.53 -21.71
C CYS A 103 -9.07 -5.52 -22.81
N ILE A 104 -8.17 -5.34 -23.78
CA ILE A 104 -8.33 -4.36 -24.86
C ILE A 104 -8.84 -4.96 -26.17
N VAL A 105 -8.97 -6.29 -26.23
CA VAL A 105 -9.60 -6.96 -27.38
C VAL A 105 -11.12 -6.73 -27.36
N PRO A 106 -11.78 -6.61 -28.52
CA PRO A 106 -13.24 -6.41 -28.59
C PRO A 106 -14.00 -7.62 -28.04
N TRP A 107 -15.26 -7.47 -27.70
CA TRP A 107 -16.12 -8.59 -27.33
C TRP A 107 -16.38 -9.51 -28.54
N VAL A 108 -16.62 -10.79 -28.28
CA VAL A 108 -16.88 -11.79 -29.32
C VAL A 108 -18.11 -12.62 -28.93
N THR A 109 -19.18 -12.51 -29.72
CA THR A 109 -20.38 -13.35 -29.55
C THR A 109 -20.07 -14.81 -29.88
N GLY A 110 -19.26 -15.07 -30.91
CA GLY A 110 -18.95 -16.43 -31.36
C GLY A 110 -20.06 -17.03 -32.22
N PRO A 111 -19.84 -18.21 -32.81
CA PRO A 111 -20.74 -18.79 -33.83
C PRO A 111 -21.91 -19.60 -33.24
N CYS A 112 -21.89 -19.90 -31.94
CA CYS A 112 -22.97 -20.66 -31.30
C CYS A 112 -24.20 -19.80 -31.03
N CYS A 113 -25.38 -20.43 -30.94
CA CYS A 113 -26.68 -19.76 -30.89
C CYS A 113 -27.28 -19.61 -29.47
N ALA A 114 -26.51 -19.82 -28.41
CA ALA A 114 -26.99 -19.55 -27.05
C ALA A 114 -27.01 -18.04 -26.78
N SER A 115 -27.73 -17.60 -25.76
CA SER A 115 -27.81 -16.19 -25.38
C SER A 115 -27.39 -15.99 -23.93
N PHE A 116 -26.08 -15.93 -23.69
CA PHE A 116 -25.54 -15.66 -22.37
C PHE A 116 -25.19 -14.18 -22.22
N LEU A 117 -25.81 -13.50 -21.25
CA LEU A 117 -25.42 -12.15 -20.88
C LEU A 117 -24.05 -12.20 -20.18
N ARG A 118 -23.06 -11.50 -20.76
CA ARG A 118 -21.68 -11.45 -20.26
C ARG A 118 -21.18 -10.02 -20.20
N TRP A 119 -20.04 -9.83 -19.57
CA TRP A 119 -19.37 -8.55 -19.41
C TRP A 119 -18.05 -8.53 -20.18
N TYR A 120 -17.72 -7.40 -20.77
CA TYR A 120 -16.42 -7.14 -21.38
C TYR A 120 -15.93 -5.76 -20.96
N TYR A 121 -14.62 -5.56 -20.92
CA TYR A 121 -14.01 -4.27 -20.62
C TYR A 121 -13.91 -3.42 -21.89
N SER A 122 -14.45 -2.20 -21.84
CA SER A 122 -14.35 -1.21 -22.90
C SER A 122 -13.24 -0.21 -22.57
N PRO A 123 -12.09 -0.24 -23.27
CA PRO A 123 -11.00 0.71 -23.01
C PRO A 123 -11.38 2.15 -23.37
N ALA A 124 -12.31 2.34 -24.32
CA ALA A 124 -12.80 3.66 -24.71
C ALA A 124 -13.56 4.36 -23.56
N ASN A 125 -14.40 3.61 -22.86
CA ASN A 125 -15.20 4.13 -21.76
C ASN A 125 -14.56 3.88 -20.37
N ARG A 126 -13.44 3.14 -20.33
CA ARG A 126 -12.78 2.68 -19.10
C ARG A 126 -13.74 1.99 -18.12
N THR A 127 -14.73 1.27 -18.66
CA THR A 127 -15.80 0.62 -17.89
C THR A 127 -16.11 -0.76 -18.45
N CYS A 128 -16.71 -1.61 -17.61
CA CYS A 128 -17.23 -2.90 -18.03
C CYS A 128 -18.64 -2.75 -18.58
N GLN A 129 -18.91 -3.35 -19.73
CA GLN A 129 -20.18 -3.28 -20.45
C GLN A 129 -20.71 -4.67 -20.74
N ARG A 130 -22.03 -4.76 -20.93
CA ARG A 130 -22.71 -6.03 -21.20
C ARG A 130 -22.71 -6.35 -22.69
N PHE A 131 -22.63 -7.62 -23.04
CA PHE A 131 -22.83 -8.13 -24.39
C PHE A 131 -23.45 -9.54 -24.36
N ILE A 132 -23.97 -10.01 -25.50
CA ILE A 132 -24.48 -11.37 -25.66
C ILE A 132 -23.39 -12.29 -26.20
N TYR A 133 -23.11 -13.35 -25.45
CA TYR A 133 -22.20 -14.42 -25.83
C TYR A 133 -22.97 -15.65 -26.29
N GLY A 134 -22.62 -16.13 -27.49
CA GLY A 134 -23.17 -17.28 -28.18
C GLY A 134 -22.92 -18.63 -27.51
N GLY A 135 -21.99 -18.68 -26.55
CA GLY A 135 -21.67 -19.89 -25.78
C GLY A 135 -20.38 -20.61 -26.21
N CYS A 136 -19.80 -20.27 -27.36
CA CYS A 136 -18.54 -20.86 -27.82
C CYS A 136 -17.64 -19.87 -28.56
N GLN A 137 -16.34 -20.19 -28.65
CA GLN A 137 -15.31 -19.46 -29.40
C GLN A 137 -15.23 -17.94 -29.08
N GLY A 138 -15.46 -17.57 -27.83
CA GLY A 138 -15.17 -16.22 -27.34
C GLY A 138 -13.67 -15.99 -27.13
N ASN A 139 -13.31 -14.77 -26.73
CA ASN A 139 -11.96 -14.43 -26.29
C ASN A 139 -11.91 -14.22 -24.76
N LYS A 140 -10.74 -13.77 -24.26
CA LYS A 140 -10.50 -13.56 -22.82
C LYS A 140 -11.17 -12.31 -22.23
N ASN A 141 -11.75 -11.43 -23.06
CA ASN A 141 -12.54 -10.27 -22.61
C ASN A 141 -14.03 -10.66 -22.47
N ASN A 142 -14.31 -11.66 -21.64
CA ASN A 142 -15.63 -12.24 -21.44
C ASN A 142 -15.76 -12.73 -19.99
N TYR A 143 -16.55 -12.02 -19.19
CA TYR A 143 -16.70 -12.23 -17.76
C TYR A 143 -18.16 -12.50 -17.41
N GLN A 144 -18.39 -13.30 -16.37
CA GLN A 144 -19.74 -13.61 -15.92
C GLN A 144 -20.34 -12.47 -15.09
N HIS A 145 -19.49 -11.76 -14.34
CA HIS A 145 -19.88 -10.68 -13.44
C HIS A 145 -19.11 -9.39 -13.75
N GLU A 146 -19.74 -8.25 -13.49
CA GLU A 146 -19.13 -6.93 -13.67
C GLU A 146 -17.90 -6.74 -12.76
N GLU A 147 -18.01 -7.17 -11.51
CA GLU A 147 -16.93 -7.06 -10.52
C GLU A 147 -15.66 -7.79 -10.97
N GLU A 148 -15.82 -8.99 -11.55
CA GLU A 148 -14.71 -9.76 -12.09
C GLU A 148 -14.00 -9.01 -13.22
N CYS A 149 -14.79 -8.43 -14.13
CA CYS A 149 -14.29 -7.60 -15.23
C CYS A 149 -13.52 -6.38 -14.69
N LEU A 150 -14.10 -5.64 -13.74
CA LEU A 150 -13.48 -4.45 -13.16
C LEU A 150 -12.20 -4.79 -12.40
N LYS A 151 -12.23 -5.84 -11.57
CA LYS A 151 -11.06 -6.29 -10.81
C LYS A 151 -9.89 -6.65 -11.71
N ARG A 152 -10.17 -7.22 -12.89
CA ARG A 152 -9.15 -7.76 -13.79
C ARG A 152 -8.65 -6.77 -14.83
N CYS A 153 -9.50 -5.83 -15.25
CA CYS A 153 -9.21 -4.93 -16.37
C CYS A 153 -9.28 -3.43 -16.03
N SER A 154 -9.95 -3.04 -14.95
CA SER A 154 -10.03 -1.63 -14.58
C SER A 154 -8.72 -1.15 -13.96
N PRO A 155 -8.18 0.01 -14.36
CA PRO A 155 -7.06 0.62 -13.67
C PRO A 155 -7.47 0.90 -12.22
N LYS A 156 -6.70 0.38 -11.26
CA LYS A 156 -6.91 0.69 -9.84
C LYS A 156 -6.72 2.20 -9.66
N PRO A 157 -7.73 2.97 -9.22
CA PRO A 157 -7.53 4.37 -8.93
C PRO A 157 -6.43 4.47 -7.87
N ALA A 158 -5.39 5.24 -8.17
CA ALA A 158 -4.26 5.43 -7.26
C ALA A 158 -4.75 6.13 -6.00
N LEU A 159 -5.10 5.36 -4.96
CA LEU A 159 -5.25 5.73 -3.54
C LEU A 159 -5.93 7.08 -3.22
N ALA A 160 -6.70 7.67 -4.12
CA ALA A 160 -7.19 9.05 -3.95
C ALA A 160 -8.16 9.14 -2.77
N LEU A 161 -8.99 8.11 -2.57
CA LEU A 161 -9.93 8.05 -1.45
C LEU A 161 -9.23 7.79 -0.12
N GLY A 162 -8.22 6.93 -0.09
CA GLY A 162 -7.43 6.66 1.12
C GLY A 162 -6.63 7.87 1.58
N VAL A 163 -6.02 8.59 0.64
CA VAL A 163 -5.32 9.85 0.92
C VAL A 163 -6.28 10.93 1.39
N LEU A 164 -7.44 11.07 0.74
CA LEU A 164 -8.45 12.07 1.14
C LEU A 164 -8.97 11.79 2.56
N LEU A 165 -9.29 10.53 2.88
CA LEU A 165 -9.73 10.14 4.23
C LEU A 165 -8.63 10.35 5.28
N ALA A 166 -7.37 10.06 4.95
CA ALA A 166 -6.24 10.29 5.86
C ALA A 166 -6.00 11.78 6.11
N VAL A 167 -6.12 12.63 5.08
CA VAL A 167 -6.00 14.08 5.22
C VAL A 167 -7.14 14.64 6.05
N LEU A 168 -8.39 14.22 5.79
CA LEU A 168 -9.55 14.63 6.59
C LEU A 168 -9.41 14.22 8.05
N ALA A 169 -8.96 12.99 8.33
CA ALA A 169 -8.70 12.53 9.68
C ALA A 169 -7.60 13.33 10.38
N ALA A 170 -6.49 13.64 9.69
CA ALA A 170 -5.40 14.46 10.24
C ALA A 170 -5.85 15.89 10.57
N VAL A 171 -6.68 16.50 9.71
CA VAL A 171 -7.25 17.84 9.94
C VAL A 171 -8.19 17.82 11.15
N LEU A 172 -9.07 16.82 11.27
CA LEU A 172 -9.98 16.68 12.40
C LEU A 172 -9.22 16.46 13.72
N LEU A 173 -8.20 15.59 13.71
CA LEU A 173 -7.35 15.36 14.88
C LEU A 173 -6.58 16.62 15.28
N GLY A 174 -6.04 17.36 14.31
CA GLY A 174 -5.38 18.65 14.54
C GLY A 174 -6.32 19.69 15.17
N TYR A 175 -7.55 19.79 14.67
CA TYR A 175 -8.57 20.70 15.20
C TYR A 175 -8.96 20.36 16.64
N MET A 176 -9.15 19.07 16.95
CA MET A 176 -9.45 18.60 18.31
C MET A 176 -8.28 18.84 19.28
N MET A 177 -7.03 18.71 18.80
CA MET A 177 -5.84 19.03 19.59
C MET A 177 -5.74 20.53 19.89
N ASP A 178 -6.09 21.41 18.94
CA ASP A 178 -6.11 22.86 19.16
C ASP A 178 -7.22 23.30 20.13
N ILE A 179 -8.42 22.70 20.04
CA ILE A 179 -9.50 22.94 21.01
C ILE A 179 -9.05 22.54 22.42
N THR A 180 -8.48 21.34 22.58
CA THR A 180 -8.02 20.85 23.90
C THR A 180 -6.90 21.71 24.47
N LEU A 181 -5.97 22.20 23.64
CA LEU A 181 -4.94 23.15 24.08
C LEU A 181 -5.53 24.50 24.50
N LYS A 182 -6.53 25.02 23.78
CA LYS A 182 -7.22 26.28 24.12
C LYS A 182 -8.06 26.16 25.40
N THR A 183 -8.73 25.03 25.62
CA THR A 183 -9.49 24.79 26.86
C THR A 183 -8.57 24.52 28.05
N CYS A 184 -7.45 23.80 27.87
CA CYS A 184 -6.43 23.65 28.92
C CYS A 184 -5.73 24.98 29.28
N ARG A 185 -5.63 25.93 28.34
CA ARG A 185 -5.05 27.26 28.60
C ARG A 185 -6.01 28.21 29.32
N ARG A 186 -7.31 27.96 29.29
CA ARG A 186 -8.27 28.60 30.22
C ARG A 186 -8.20 27.91 31.58
N LYS A 187 -7.24 28.30 32.40
CA LYS A 187 -7.42 28.22 33.86
C LYS A 187 -8.66 29.07 34.20
N PRO A 188 -9.70 28.54 34.87
CA PRO A 188 -10.58 29.43 35.59
C PRO A 188 -9.74 30.09 36.68
N GLU A 189 -9.57 31.40 36.62
CA GLU A 189 -9.30 32.17 37.83
C GLU A 189 -10.49 31.91 38.75
N LEU A 190 -10.34 31.05 39.76
CA LEU A 190 -11.28 31.03 40.87
C LEU A 190 -11.14 32.39 41.57
N PRO A 191 -12.20 33.21 41.64
CA PRO A 191 -12.19 34.38 42.48
C PRO A 191 -12.40 33.91 43.93
N GLY A 192 -11.30 33.92 44.70
CA GLY A 192 -11.33 34.05 46.15
C GLY A 192 -11.69 32.80 46.96
N VAL A 193 -10.67 32.06 47.40
CA VAL A 193 -10.57 31.57 48.79
C VAL A 193 -9.10 31.64 49.17
N GLY A 194 -8.75 32.59 50.04
CA GLY A 194 -7.43 32.68 50.65
C GLY A 194 -7.36 31.77 51.88
N THR A 195 -6.24 31.06 52.00
CA THR A 195 -5.47 30.71 53.21
C THR A 195 -4.32 29.87 52.67
N GLY A 196 -3.08 30.34 52.65
CA GLY A 196 -2.24 30.43 53.83
C GLY A 196 -1.44 29.12 53.95
N TRP A 197 -0.12 29.25 54.11
CA TRP A 197 0.87 28.32 54.67
C TRP A 197 2.13 28.16 53.81
N SER A 198 3.19 28.79 54.30
CA SER A 198 4.60 28.67 53.92
C SER A 198 5.23 27.38 54.49
N PRO A 199 6.43 26.97 54.04
CA PRO A 199 6.96 25.63 54.27
C PRO A 199 7.73 25.52 55.60
N GLY A 200 7.39 24.52 56.40
CA GLY A 200 8.17 24.14 57.57
C GLY A 200 7.36 23.33 58.58
N ASN A 201 7.52 22.00 58.54
CA ASN A 201 7.78 21.11 59.70
C ASN A 201 7.44 19.65 59.37
N ASP A 202 8.36 18.95 58.71
CA ASP A 202 8.26 17.53 58.36
C ASP A 202 8.63 16.62 59.56
N LYS A 203 8.01 16.80 60.73
CA LYS A 203 8.39 16.03 61.94
C LYS A 203 7.27 15.42 62.78
N GLU A 204 6.01 15.45 62.34
CA GLU A 204 4.91 14.97 63.20
C GLU A 204 4.07 13.80 62.62
N TYR A 205 4.42 13.24 61.46
CA TYR A 205 3.68 12.10 60.87
C TYR A 205 4.36 10.73 61.00
N LEU A 206 5.49 10.63 61.71
CA LEU A 206 6.21 9.36 61.92
C LEU A 206 6.05 8.74 63.33
N MET A 207 5.13 9.21 64.17
CA MET A 207 4.89 8.64 65.50
C MET A 207 3.39 8.46 65.80
N SER A 208 2.68 7.65 65.00
CA SER A 208 1.31 7.25 65.34
C SER A 208 0.96 5.78 65.09
N ASN A 209 1.88 4.91 64.64
CA ASN A 209 1.57 3.48 64.41
C ASN A 209 2.41 2.52 65.26
N ALA A 210 2.73 2.89 66.50
CA ALA A 210 3.14 1.94 67.52
C ALA A 210 2.23 2.14 68.73
N TYR A 211 1.77 1.03 69.32
CA TYR A 211 0.84 0.93 70.47
C TYR A 211 -0.66 0.89 70.16
N THR A 212 -1.08 -0.16 69.47
CA THR A 212 -2.29 -0.91 69.88
C THR A 212 -1.93 -2.38 70.03
N LEU A 213 -1.65 -2.77 71.28
CA LEU A 213 -1.67 -4.14 71.80
C LEU A 213 -2.63 -4.10 73.00
#